data_AF-A0A959EXF1-F1
#
_entry.id   AF-A0A959EXF1-F1
#
_cell.length_a   1.000
_cell.length_b   1.000
_cell.length_c   1.000
_cell.angle_alpha   90.00
_cell.angle_beta   90.00
_cell.angle_gamma   90.00
#
_symmetry.space_group_name_H-M   'P 1'
#
loop_
_entity.id
_entity.type
_entity.pdbx_description
1 polymer ?
#
loop_
_entity_poly.entity_id
_entity_poly.type
_entity_poly.pdbx_seq_one_letter_code
_entity_poly.pdbx_strand_id
1 'polypeptide(L)' 'MEIKLIGIRHHGPGSARATLQVLTDAEPDCLLVEAPADAEGLIASIGDAGLDPPVAMLLYNPKDF' A
#
# COMPACT_ATOMS: atom_id res chain seq x y z
N MET A 1 -19.89 13.30 -1.23
CA MET A 1 -18.56 12.70 -1.28
C MET A 1 -18.63 11.40 -0.50
N GLU A 2 -18.52 10.27 -1.18
CA GLU A 2 -18.53 8.95 -0.54
C GLU A 2 -17.09 8.58 -0.17
N ILE A 3 -16.88 8.08 1.04
CA ILE A 3 -15.58 7.58 1.50
C ILE A 3 -15.73 6.09 1.75
N LYS A 4 -14.92 5.27 1.08
CA LYS A 4 -14.84 3.82 1.31
C LYS A 4 -13.55 3.50 2.07
N LEU A 5 -13.68 2.87 3.23
CA LEU A 5 -12.54 2.44 4.05
C LEU A 5 -12.25 0.96 3.79
N ILE A 6 -11.02 0.64 3.39
CA ILE A 6 -10.56 -0.73 3.13
C ILE A 6 -9.52 -1.10 4.20
N GLY A 7 -9.98 -1.70 5.30
CA GLY A 7 -9.09 -2.14 6.38
C GLY A 7 -8.30 -3.38 6.00
N ILE A 8 -6.97 -3.30 5.93
CA ILE A 8 -6.08 -4.44 5.66
C ILE A 8 -5.29 -4.78 6.93
N ARG A 9 -5.62 -5.91 7.59
CA ARG A 9 -4.82 -6.43 8.72
C ARG A 9 -3.59 -7.20 8.29
N HIS A 10 -3.70 -7.96 7.20
CA HIS A 10 -2.60 -8.71 6.61
C HIS A 10 -2.63 -8.48 5.10
N HIS A 11 -1.55 -7.95 4.55
CA HIS A 11 -1.47 -7.70 3.12
C HIS A 11 -1.03 -8.97 2.36
N GLY A 12 -1.91 -9.97 2.34
CA GLY A 12 -1.70 -11.21 1.57
C GLY A 12 -2.32 -11.15 0.17
N PRO A 13 -2.13 -12.20 -0.65
CA PRO A 13 -2.69 -12.28 -2.01
C PRO A 13 -4.22 -12.14 -2.07
N GLY A 14 -4.94 -12.66 -1.06
CA GLY A 14 -6.40 -12.52 -0.97
C GLY A 14 -6.84 -11.07 -0.75
N SER A 15 -6.21 -10.38 0.21
CA SER A 15 -6.46 -8.97 0.50
C SER A 15 -6.16 -8.08 -0.70
N ALA A 16 -5.08 -8.37 -1.44
CA ALA A 16 -4.73 -7.66 -2.66
C ALA A 16 -5.83 -7.78 -3.73
N ARG A 17 -6.35 -9.00 -3.99
CA ARG A 17 -7.45 -9.21 -4.94
C ARG A 17 -8.74 -8.52 -4.51
N ALA A 18 -9.10 -8.60 -3.23
CA ALA A 18 -10.30 -7.95 -2.72
C ALA A 18 -10.21 -6.42 -2.81
N THR A 19 -9.05 -5.85 -2.50
CA THR A 19 -8.79 -4.42 -2.64
C THR A 19 -8.91 -3.99 -4.10
N LEU A 20 -8.31 -4.75 -5.02
CA LEU A 20 -8.41 -4.47 -6.46
C LEU A 20 -9.87 -4.48 -6.95
N GLN A 21 -10.68 -5.44 -6.49
CA GLN A 21 -12.11 -5.49 -6.84
C GLN A 21 -12.84 -4.23 -6.38
N VAL A 22 -12.65 -3.81 -5.13
CA VAL A 22 -13.28 -2.60 -4.60
C VAL A 22 -12.85 -1.35 -5.38
N LEU A 23 -11.57 -1.24 -5.72
CA LEU A 23 -11.06 -0.10 -6.49
C LEU A 23 -11.63 -0.06 -7.92
N THR A 24 -11.78 -1.22 -8.54
CA THR A 24 -12.37 -1.35 -9.89
C THR A 24 -13.85 -0.96 -9.88
N ASP A 25 -14.60 -1.39 -8.86
CA ASP A 25 -16.04 -1.12 -8.78
C ASP A 25 -16.35 0.33 -8.36
N ALA A 26 -15.46 0.95 -7.58
CA ALA A 26 -15.68 2.28 -7.02
C ALA A 26 -15.09 3.43 -7.85
N GLU A 27 -14.13 3.15 -8.74
CA GLU A 27 -13.40 4.13 -9.58
C GLU A 27 -13.10 5.46 -8.84
N PRO A 28 -12.41 5.41 -7.69
CA PRO A 28 -12.21 6.62 -6.88
C PRO A 28 -11.26 7.60 -7.58
N ASP A 29 -11.58 8.90 -7.51
CA ASP A 29 -10.71 9.96 -8.01
C ASP A 29 -9.42 10.12 -7.17
N CYS A 30 -9.41 9.62 -5.93
CA CYS A 30 -8.29 9.77 -5.01
C CYS A 30 -8.14 8.54 -4.09
N LEU A 31 -6.90 8.15 -3.84
CA LEU A 31 -6.53 7.08 -2.91
C LEU A 31 -5.71 7.65 -1.77
N LEU A 32 -6.12 7.34 -0.53
CA LEU A 32 -5.34 7.58 0.67
C LEU A 32 -4.84 6.24 1.19
N VAL A 33 -3.52 6.06 1.26
CA VAL A 33 -2.88 4.84 1.77
C VAL A 33 -2.14 5.18 3.04
N GLU A 34 -2.52 4.54 4.15
CA GLU A 34 -1.78 4.64 5.40
C GLU A 34 -0.55 3.73 5.33
N ALA A 35 0.61 4.27 5.72
CA ALA A 35 1.86 3.53 5.80
C ALA A 35 2.60 3.89 7.11
N PRO A 36 3.48 3.01 7.61
CA PRO A 36 4.33 3.33 8.76
C PRO A 36 5.16 4.59 8.48
N ALA A 37 5.39 5.44 9.51
CA ALA A 37 6.19 6.66 9.33
C ALA A 37 7.60 6.37 8.79
N ASP A 38 8.20 5.24 9.19
CA ASP A 38 9.51 4.80 8.70
C ASP A 38 9.54 4.53 7.19
N ALA A 39 8.37 4.34 6.55
CA ALA A 39 8.24 4.14 5.11
C ALA A 39 8.25 5.44 4.31
N GLU A 40 8.17 6.62 4.94
CA GLU A 40 8.01 7.92 4.25
C GLU A 40 9.10 8.14 3.19
N GLY A 41 10.36 7.86 3.51
CA GLY A 41 11.47 7.99 2.57
C GLY A 41 11.40 7.05 1.36
N LEU A 42 10.68 5.94 1.47
CA LEU A 42 10.49 4.97 0.37
C LEU A 42 9.35 5.37 -0.56
N ILE A 43 8.44 6.25 -0.13
CA ILE A 43 7.32 6.72 -0.97
C ILE A 43 7.85 7.41 -2.23
N ALA A 44 8.96 8.13 -2.14
CA ALA A 44 9.59 8.78 -3.29
C ALA A 44 10.04 7.79 -4.39
N SER A 45 10.26 6.53 -4.04
CA SER A 45 10.60 5.47 -5.00
C SER A 45 9.38 4.92 -5.74
N ILE A 46 8.16 5.20 -5.27
CA ILE A 46 6.91 4.77 -5.93
C ILE A 46 6.73 5.64 -7.18
N GLY A 47 6.99 5.05 -8.34
CA GLY A 47 6.96 5.73 -9.64
C GLY A 47 8.33 5.86 -10.31
N ASP A 48 9.40 5.39 -9.66
CA ASP A 48 10.69 5.21 -10.34
C ASP A 48 10.52 4.23 -11.52
N ALA A 49 10.99 4.61 -12.71
CA ALA A 49 10.82 3.81 -13.93
C ALA A 49 11.60 2.48 -13.90
N GLY A 50 12.59 2.35 -13.03
CA GLY A 50 13.34 1.12 -12.79
C GLY A 50 12.69 0.19 -11.76
N LEU A 51 11.60 0.61 -11.10
CA LEU A 51 10.87 -0.22 -10.16
C LEU A 51 10.03 -1.27 -10.91
N ASP A 52 10.37 -2.55 -10.74
CA ASP A 52 9.64 -3.68 -11.34
C ASP A 52 8.89 -4.49 -10.27
N PRO A 53 7.55 -4.30 -10.13
CA PRO A 53 6.75 -5.07 -9.18
C PRO A 53 6.66 -6.58 -9.52
N PRO A 54 6.43 -7.48 -8.52
CA PRO A 54 6.08 -7.18 -7.14
C PRO A 54 7.32 -6.97 -6.26
N VAL A 55 7.35 -5.83 -5.56
CA VAL A 55 8.35 -5.53 -4.54
C VAL A 55 7.71 -5.50 -3.15
N ALA A 56 8.48 -5.84 -2.12
CA ALA A 56 8.06 -5.74 -0.74
C ALA A 56 8.90 -4.70 0.00
N MET A 57 8.27 -3.98 0.91
CA MET A 57 8.94 -3.04 1.81
C MET A 57 9.40 -3.78 3.06
N LEU A 58 10.69 -3.69 3.38
CA LEU A 58 11.23 -4.21 4.64
C LEU A 58 11.48 -3.05 5.60
N LEU A 59 10.72 -3.04 6.69
CA LEU A 59 10.94 -2.14 7.81
C LEU A 59 11.67 -2.91 8.90
N TYR A 60 12.72 -2.32 9.43
CA TYR A 60 13.61 -2.99 10.38
C TYR A 60 13.98 -2.05 11.52
N ASN A 61 13.72 -2.47 12.77
CA ASN A 61 14.13 -1.75 13.97
C ASN A 61 15.48 -2.28 14.48
N PRO A 62 16.59 -1.55 14.34
CA PRO A 62 17.91 -2.01 14.78
C PRO A 62 18.08 -2.11 16.29
N LYS A 63 17.11 -1.65 17.10
CA LYS A 63 17.17 -1.66 18.57
C LYS A 63 16.52 -2.89 19.22
N ASP A 64 15.83 -3.75 18.45
CA ASP A 64 15.22 -5.00 18.92
C ASP A 64 16.05 -6.22 18.51
N PHE A 65 17.22 -6.40 19.15
CA PHE A 65 18.04 -7.61 19.07
C PHE A 65 18.16 -8.30 20.43
#